data_AF-A0A257V9Q1-F1
#
_entry.id   AF-A0A257V9Q1-F1
#
_cell.length_a   1.000
_cell.length_b   1.000
_cell.length_c   1.000
_cell.angle_alpha   90.00
_cell.angle_beta   90.00
_cell.angle_gamma   90.00
#
_symmetry.space_group_name_H-M   'P 1'
#
loop_
_entity.id
_entity.type
_entity.pdbx_description
1 polymer ?
#
loop_
_entity_poly.entity_id
_entity_poly.type
_entity_poly.pdbx_seq_one_letter_code
_entity_poly.pdbx_strand_id
1 'polypeptide(L)'
;MIPALVLAMLLAATPVPPVPETTAGVAPSDPALARAHQAAAALTTELLGRLRKELDAGGPAKAIAVCSEVAPAIAARLSRDGLTVRRVGTRVRNPANAPDAFEAAVLARWQQAIGRGVAPQEEDAWVEADGVRTLRVMRPVMTGKLCLACHGQVSSLDPAVRAALAERYPADRATGYREGDLRGAVSVTVVP
;
A
#
# COMPACT_ATOMS: atom_id res chain seq x y z
N MET A 1 61.51 -4.86 8.15
CA MET A 1 60.41 -5.35 7.30
C MET A 1 59.26 -5.74 8.23
N ILE A 2 58.19 -4.95 8.26
CA ILE A 2 57.05 -5.11 9.19
C ILE A 2 55.95 -5.85 8.43
N PRO A 3 55.41 -6.99 8.91
CA PRO A 3 54.36 -7.70 8.20
C PRO A 3 53.02 -6.96 8.38
N ALA A 4 52.36 -6.65 7.27
CA ALA A 4 51.03 -6.06 7.27
C ALA A 4 50.00 -7.11 7.70
N LEU A 5 49.34 -6.87 8.83
CA LEU A 5 48.22 -7.65 9.34
C LEU A 5 46.96 -7.26 8.56
N VAL A 6 46.51 -8.11 7.64
CA VAL A 6 45.25 -7.90 6.90
C VAL A 6 44.10 -8.39 7.77
N LEU A 7 43.37 -7.46 8.38
CA LEU A 7 42.15 -7.73 9.13
C LEU A 7 40.99 -7.94 8.14
N ALA A 8 40.61 -9.20 7.92
CA ALA A 8 39.45 -9.55 7.12
C ALA A 8 38.16 -9.25 7.92
N MET A 9 37.44 -8.18 7.55
CA MET A 9 36.09 -7.94 8.03
C MET A 9 35.13 -8.96 7.41
N LEU A 10 34.66 -9.92 8.21
CA LEU A 10 33.52 -10.77 7.84
C LEU A 10 32.25 -9.92 7.82
N LEU A 11 31.70 -9.64 6.63
CA LEU A 11 30.33 -9.17 6.49
C LEU A 11 29.39 -10.33 6.82
N ALA A 12 28.75 -10.28 8.00
CA ALA A 12 27.64 -11.17 8.31
C ALA A 12 26.43 -10.76 7.44
N ALA A 13 26.11 -11.57 6.43
CA ALA A 13 24.89 -11.42 5.66
C ALA A 13 23.69 -11.78 6.55
N THR A 14 22.82 -10.81 6.83
CA THR A 14 21.55 -11.07 7.52
C THR A 14 20.65 -11.91 6.63
N PRO A 15 20.07 -13.03 7.11
CA PRO A 15 19.20 -13.87 6.29
C PRO A 15 17.96 -13.08 5.85
N VAL A 16 17.73 -13.05 4.53
CA VAL A 16 16.48 -12.55 3.94
C VAL A 16 15.38 -13.58 4.24
N PRO A 17 14.23 -13.19 4.81
CA PRO A 17 13.15 -14.14 5.06
C PRO A 17 12.66 -14.74 3.72
N PRO A 18 12.30 -16.03 3.69
CA PRO A 18 11.79 -16.67 2.48
C PRO A 18 10.52 -15.96 2.01
N VAL A 19 10.44 -15.66 0.71
CA VAL A 19 9.20 -15.20 0.08
C VAL A 19 8.25 -16.40 0.07
N PRO A 20 7.01 -16.27 0.58
CA PRO A 20 6.08 -17.39 0.59
C PRO A 20 5.79 -17.86 -0.84
N GLU A 21 5.68 -19.17 -1.02
CA GLU A 21 5.49 -19.79 -2.33
C GLU A 21 4.14 -19.41 -2.92
N THR A 22 4.18 -18.73 -4.08
CA THR A 22 2.99 -18.38 -4.85
C THR A 22 2.59 -19.58 -5.71
N THR A 23 1.40 -20.14 -5.48
CA THR A 23 0.86 -21.19 -6.37
C THR A 23 0.18 -20.58 -7.60
N ALA A 24 -0.15 -21.40 -8.61
CA ALA A 24 -0.74 -20.98 -9.89
C ALA A 24 -1.96 -20.04 -9.73
N GLY A 25 -2.24 -19.25 -10.78
CA GLY A 25 -3.29 -18.22 -10.79
C GLY A 25 -4.67 -18.71 -10.34
N VAL A 26 -5.42 -17.84 -9.68
CA VAL A 26 -6.73 -18.17 -9.09
C VAL A 26 -7.75 -18.36 -10.22
N ALA A 27 -8.58 -19.39 -10.12
CA ALA A 27 -9.61 -19.62 -11.12
C ALA A 27 -10.57 -18.41 -11.18
N PRO A 28 -10.88 -17.84 -12.36
CA PRO A 28 -11.80 -16.71 -12.46
C PRO A 28 -13.21 -16.97 -11.89
N SER A 29 -13.60 -18.25 -11.81
CA SER A 29 -14.88 -18.70 -11.23
C SER A 29 -14.84 -18.87 -9.71
N ASP A 30 -13.71 -18.63 -9.05
CA ASP A 30 -13.59 -18.76 -7.60
C ASP A 30 -14.44 -17.68 -6.89
N PRO A 31 -15.43 -18.05 -6.05
CA PRO A 31 -16.26 -17.08 -5.36
C PRO A 31 -15.46 -16.21 -4.36
N ALA A 32 -14.35 -16.70 -3.80
CA ALA A 32 -13.48 -15.92 -2.94
C ALA A 32 -12.81 -14.77 -3.70
N LEU A 33 -12.44 -15.01 -4.96
CA LEU A 33 -11.86 -13.98 -5.84
C LEU A 33 -12.86 -12.85 -6.10
N ALA A 34 -14.09 -13.18 -6.48
CA ALA A 34 -15.14 -12.20 -6.70
C ALA A 34 -15.41 -11.34 -5.45
N ARG A 35 -15.49 -11.98 -4.28
CA ARG A 35 -15.66 -11.29 -2.99
C ARG A 35 -14.49 -10.35 -2.68
N ALA A 36 -13.26 -10.78 -2.94
CA ALA A 36 -12.07 -9.97 -2.71
C ALA A 36 -12.04 -8.72 -3.60
N HIS A 37 -12.32 -8.86 -4.90
CA HIS A 37 -12.39 -7.70 -5.81
C HIS A 37 -13.51 -6.73 -5.42
N GLN A 38 -14.68 -7.25 -5.02
CA GLN A 38 -15.79 -6.41 -4.55
C GLN A 38 -15.39 -5.61 -3.31
N ALA A 39 -14.73 -6.24 -2.34
CA ALA A 39 -14.27 -5.57 -1.13
C ALA A 39 -13.19 -4.50 -1.42
N ALA A 40 -12.25 -4.79 -2.32
CA ALA A 40 -11.24 -3.82 -2.75
C ALA A 40 -11.85 -2.61 -3.46
N ALA A 41 -12.83 -2.84 -4.35
CA ALA A 41 -13.58 -1.80 -5.04
C ALA A 41 -14.43 -0.96 -4.08
N ALA A 42 -15.07 -1.59 -3.10
CA ALA A 42 -15.86 -0.92 -2.07
C ALA A 42 -14.98 0.03 -1.23
N LEU A 43 -13.82 -0.44 -0.74
CA LEU A 43 -12.89 0.41 0.01
C LEU A 43 -12.49 1.65 -0.79
N THR A 44 -12.12 1.46 -2.07
CA THR A 44 -11.69 2.54 -2.94
C THR A 44 -12.80 3.56 -3.16
N THR A 45 -14.00 3.08 -3.48
CA THR A 45 -15.17 3.92 -3.78
C THR A 45 -15.59 4.74 -2.56
N GLU A 46 -15.78 4.07 -1.42
CA GLU A 46 -16.22 4.73 -0.19
C GLU A 46 -15.19 5.73 0.32
N LEU A 47 -13.91 5.37 0.31
CA LEU A 47 -12.83 6.26 0.76
C LEU A 47 -12.71 7.50 -0.12
N LEU A 48 -12.71 7.35 -1.45
CA LEU A 48 -12.63 8.48 -2.36
C LEU A 48 -13.88 9.37 -2.30
N GLY A 49 -15.06 8.78 -2.11
CA GLY A 49 -16.30 9.51 -1.88
C GLY A 49 -16.22 10.39 -0.63
N ARG A 50 -15.77 9.82 0.51
CA ARG A 50 -15.58 10.60 1.74
C ARG A 50 -14.51 11.66 1.59
N LEU A 51 -13.38 11.33 0.96
CA LEU A 51 -12.27 12.25 0.75
C LEU A 51 -12.72 13.48 -0.05
N ARG A 52 -13.42 13.28 -1.16
CA ARG A 52 -13.94 14.39 -1.99
C ARG A 52 -14.85 15.31 -1.18
N LYS A 53 -15.80 14.74 -0.43
CA LYS A 53 -16.70 15.52 0.43
C LYS A 53 -15.95 16.41 1.43
N GLU A 54 -14.92 15.88 2.10
CA GLU A 54 -14.15 16.66 3.08
C GLU A 54 -13.22 17.69 2.41
N LEU A 55 -12.71 17.38 1.23
CA LEU A 55 -11.95 18.35 0.43
C LEU A 55 -12.83 19.53 0.03
N ASP A 56 -14.05 19.29 -0.42
CA ASP A 56 -15.00 20.33 -0.82
C ASP A 56 -15.47 21.17 0.39
N ALA A 57 -15.70 20.53 1.54
CA ALA A 57 -16.21 21.20 2.73
C ALA A 57 -15.14 21.96 3.54
N GLY A 58 -13.89 21.48 3.52
CA GLY A 58 -12.88 21.89 4.49
C GLY A 58 -11.46 22.03 3.96
N GLY A 59 -11.25 21.72 2.68
CA GLY A 59 -9.95 21.76 2.04
C GLY A 59 -8.99 20.63 2.47
N PRO A 60 -7.81 20.55 1.83
CA PRO A 60 -6.85 19.45 2.01
C PRO A 60 -6.38 19.23 3.45
N ALA A 61 -6.16 20.30 4.22
CA ALA A 61 -5.68 20.18 5.60
C ALA A 61 -6.68 19.44 6.51
N LYS A 62 -7.98 19.78 6.41
CA LYS A 62 -9.04 19.09 7.18
C LYS A 62 -9.26 17.67 6.67
N ALA A 63 -9.21 17.48 5.36
CA ALA A 63 -9.43 16.18 4.74
C ALA A 63 -8.39 15.11 5.13
N ILE A 64 -7.23 15.50 5.69
CA ILE A 64 -6.24 14.55 6.23
C ILE A 64 -6.86 13.62 7.29
N ALA A 65 -7.84 14.09 8.07
CA ALA A 65 -8.54 13.27 9.06
C ALA A 65 -9.23 12.04 8.44
N VAL A 66 -9.68 12.13 7.18
CA VAL A 66 -10.24 10.99 6.44
C VAL A 66 -9.23 9.85 6.36
N CYS A 67 -7.95 10.17 6.13
CA CYS A 67 -6.92 9.17 5.97
C CYS A 67 -6.53 8.49 7.30
N SER A 68 -6.61 9.20 8.42
CA SER A 68 -6.22 8.69 9.75
C SER A 68 -7.35 7.99 10.48
N GLU A 69 -8.60 8.43 10.29
CA GLU A 69 -9.74 7.98 11.10
C GLU A 69 -10.74 7.20 10.27
N VAL A 70 -11.20 7.78 9.16
CA VAL A 70 -12.27 7.19 8.34
C VAL A 70 -11.77 5.98 7.55
N ALA A 71 -10.57 6.08 6.95
CA ALA A 71 -10.05 5.01 6.12
C ALA A 71 -9.81 3.70 6.90
N PRO A 72 -9.21 3.70 8.11
CA PRO A 72 -9.17 2.50 8.95
C PRO A 72 -10.57 1.97 9.32
N ALA A 73 -11.54 2.84 9.59
CA ALA A 73 -12.90 2.42 9.93
C ALA A 73 -13.63 1.72 8.75
N ILE A 74 -13.48 2.24 7.52
CA ILE A 74 -14.02 1.59 6.31
C ILE A 74 -13.34 0.23 6.12
N ALA A 75 -12.00 0.17 6.22
CA ALA A 75 -11.24 -1.06 6.08
C ALA A 75 -11.67 -2.13 7.11
N ALA A 76 -11.85 -1.74 8.38
CA ALA A 76 -12.33 -2.63 9.44
C ALA A 76 -13.74 -3.17 9.15
N ARG A 77 -14.69 -2.32 8.73
CA ARG A 77 -16.06 -2.77 8.40
C ARG A 77 -16.13 -3.71 7.20
N LEU A 78 -15.24 -3.54 6.22
CA LEU A 78 -15.13 -4.42 5.05
C LEU A 78 -14.36 -5.71 5.36
N SER A 79 -13.57 -5.73 6.45
CA SER A 79 -12.84 -6.91 6.93
C SER A 79 -13.75 -7.81 7.75
N ARG A 80 -14.61 -8.56 7.06
CA ARG A 80 -15.59 -9.48 7.65
C ARG A 80 -15.70 -10.76 6.82
N ASP A 81 -16.35 -11.78 7.38
CA ASP A 81 -16.66 -13.02 6.67
C ASP A 81 -15.41 -13.72 6.09
N GLY A 82 -14.29 -13.68 6.82
CA GLY A 82 -13.00 -14.25 6.37
C GLY A 82 -12.15 -13.31 5.51
N LEU A 83 -12.60 -12.08 5.23
CA LEU A 83 -11.81 -11.06 4.54
C LEU A 83 -11.02 -10.20 5.52
N THR A 84 -9.78 -9.90 5.16
CA THR A 84 -9.01 -8.77 5.70
C THR A 84 -8.73 -7.79 4.58
N VAL A 85 -9.21 -6.56 4.72
CA VAL A 85 -9.11 -5.50 3.70
C VAL A 85 -8.27 -4.37 4.27
N ARG A 86 -7.20 -3.99 3.58
CA ARG A 86 -6.30 -2.91 4.02
C ARG A 86 -5.70 -2.12 2.87
N ARG A 87 -5.01 -1.03 3.22
CA ARG A 87 -4.20 -0.24 2.28
C ARG A 87 -2.74 -0.43 2.61
N VAL A 88 -1.90 -0.43 1.58
CA VAL A 88 -0.44 -0.46 1.73
C VAL A 88 0.20 0.58 0.84
N GLY A 89 1.36 1.09 1.22
CA GLY A 89 2.03 2.19 0.52
C GLY A 89 3.44 1.85 0.09
N THR A 90 3.85 2.36 -1.08
CA THR A 90 5.26 2.40 -1.51
C THR A 90 6.08 3.34 -0.61
N ARG A 91 5.44 4.43 -0.17
CA ARG A 91 5.90 5.31 0.90
C ARG A 91 4.82 5.39 1.97
N VAL A 92 5.17 5.02 3.18
CA VAL A 92 4.21 4.79 4.27
C VAL A 92 3.87 6.10 4.98
N ARG A 93 2.57 6.39 5.13
CA ARG A 93 2.05 7.52 5.92
C ARG A 93 1.67 7.09 7.33
N ASN A 94 0.79 6.10 7.38
CA ASN A 94 0.42 5.42 8.62
C ASN A 94 1.25 4.12 8.70
N PRO A 95 2.07 3.92 9.75
CA PRO A 95 2.88 2.71 9.93
C PRO A 95 2.10 1.39 9.79
N ALA A 96 0.82 1.36 10.15
CA ALA A 96 -0.05 0.18 9.99
C ALA A 96 -0.27 -0.24 8.52
N ASN A 97 0.07 0.63 7.57
CA ASN A 97 0.00 0.38 6.12
C ASN A 97 1.36 0.00 5.52
N ALA A 98 2.32 -0.41 6.36
CA ALA A 98 3.54 -1.04 5.86
C ALA A 98 3.19 -2.33 5.11
N PRO A 99 3.80 -2.56 3.92
CA PRO A 99 3.59 -3.79 3.18
C PRO A 99 4.25 -4.97 3.90
N ASP A 100 3.64 -6.15 3.81
CA ASP A 100 4.29 -7.41 4.13
C ASP A 100 5.17 -7.88 2.96
N ALA A 101 5.81 -9.06 3.09
CA ALA A 101 6.70 -9.59 2.07
C ALA A 101 6.01 -9.82 0.72
N PHE A 102 4.77 -10.34 0.71
CA PHE A 102 4.00 -10.56 -0.50
C PHE A 102 3.67 -9.23 -1.19
N GLU A 103 3.16 -8.25 -0.43
CA GLU A 103 2.77 -6.95 -0.95
C GLU A 103 3.96 -6.13 -1.43
N ALA A 104 5.09 -6.19 -0.72
CA ALA A 104 6.32 -5.53 -1.13
C ALA A 104 6.80 -6.07 -2.49
N ALA A 105 6.70 -7.38 -2.70
CA ALA A 105 7.06 -8.00 -3.97
C ALA A 105 6.13 -7.56 -5.11
N VAL A 106 4.80 -7.51 -4.88
CA VAL A 106 3.81 -7.01 -5.85
C VAL A 106 4.09 -5.54 -6.20
N LEU A 107 4.25 -4.68 -5.19
CA LEU A 107 4.56 -3.25 -5.38
C LEU A 107 5.85 -3.05 -6.18
N ALA A 108 6.88 -3.86 -5.93
CA ALA A 108 8.14 -3.82 -6.67
C ALA A 108 7.96 -4.22 -8.14
N ARG A 109 7.19 -5.28 -8.43
CA ARG A 109 6.88 -5.68 -9.81
C ARG A 109 6.14 -4.59 -10.58
N TRP A 110 5.13 -3.97 -9.95
CA TRP A 110 4.42 -2.84 -10.54
C TRP A 110 5.33 -1.64 -10.78
N GLN A 111 6.22 -1.31 -9.83
CA GLN A 111 7.16 -0.21 -10.00
C GLN A 111 8.12 -0.46 -11.19
N GLN A 112 8.57 -1.70 -11.37
CA GLN A 112 9.37 -2.10 -12.54
C GLN A 112 8.57 -2.05 -13.85
N ALA A 113 7.31 -2.48 -13.84
CA ALA A 113 6.42 -2.41 -15.00
C ALA A 113 6.21 -0.96 -15.46
N ILE A 114 5.94 -0.05 -14.52
CA ILE A 114 5.82 1.40 -14.77
C ILE A 114 7.11 1.94 -15.39
N GLY A 115 8.28 1.53 -14.90
CA GLY A 115 9.57 1.91 -15.47
C GLY A 115 9.78 1.48 -16.93
N ARG A 116 9.00 0.49 -17.39
CA ARG A 116 8.97 0.03 -18.79
C ARG A 116 7.78 0.59 -19.59
N GLY A 117 7.03 1.55 -19.03
CA GLY A 117 5.84 2.13 -19.66
C GLY A 117 4.61 1.23 -19.63
N VAL A 118 4.59 0.21 -18.78
CA VAL A 118 3.46 -0.73 -18.65
C VAL A 118 2.64 -0.37 -17.41
N ALA A 119 1.33 -0.19 -17.59
CA ALA A 119 0.42 0.08 -16.49
C ALA A 119 0.27 -1.15 -15.57
N PRO A 120 0.38 -1.00 -14.24
CA PRO A 120 0.20 -2.12 -13.33
C PRO A 120 -1.24 -2.62 -13.38
N GLN A 121 -1.41 -3.94 -13.33
CA GLN A 121 -2.70 -4.61 -13.29
C GLN A 121 -2.95 -5.16 -11.88
N GLU A 122 -4.21 -5.49 -11.58
CA GLU A 122 -4.51 -6.22 -10.35
C GLU A 122 -3.76 -7.57 -10.36
N GLU A 123 -3.32 -8.01 -9.18
CA GLU A 123 -2.65 -9.30 -9.02
C GLU A 123 -3.38 -10.10 -7.94
N ASP A 124 -3.53 -11.40 -8.17
CA ASP A 124 -4.10 -12.37 -7.25
C ASP A 124 -3.21 -13.61 -7.14
N ALA A 125 -3.23 -14.24 -5.98
CA ALA A 125 -2.49 -15.46 -5.72
C ALA A 125 -3.01 -16.22 -4.51
N TRP A 126 -2.94 -17.54 -4.57
CA TRP A 126 -2.97 -18.38 -3.39
C TRP A 126 -1.58 -18.43 -2.75
N VAL A 127 -1.51 -18.04 -1.47
CA VAL A 127 -0.30 -17.99 -0.66
C VAL A 127 -0.45 -18.92 0.54
N GLU A 128 0.52 -19.80 0.73
CA GLU A 128 0.61 -20.67 1.91
C GLU A 128 1.67 -20.14 2.86
N ALA A 129 1.30 -19.95 4.12
CA ALA A 129 2.20 -19.57 5.20
C ALA A 129 1.73 -20.22 6.50
N ASP A 130 2.65 -20.82 7.24
CA ASP A 130 2.39 -21.47 8.54
C ASP A 130 1.23 -22.49 8.51
N GLY A 131 1.10 -23.23 7.39
CA GLY A 131 0.04 -24.23 7.19
C GLY A 131 -1.34 -23.64 6.86
N VAL A 132 -1.45 -22.33 6.69
CA VAL A 132 -2.68 -21.65 6.30
C VAL A 132 -2.58 -21.20 4.84
N ARG A 133 -3.53 -21.67 4.02
CA ARG A 133 -3.69 -21.23 2.64
C ARG A 133 -4.65 -20.06 2.56
N THR A 134 -4.20 -18.94 2.01
CA THR A 134 -5.01 -17.72 1.86
C THR A 134 -4.99 -17.22 0.43
N LEU A 135 -6.11 -16.67 -0.02
CA LEU A 135 -6.19 -15.94 -1.28
C LEU A 135 -5.78 -14.49 -1.01
N ARG A 136 -4.81 -13.98 -1.76
CA ARG A 136 -4.34 -12.60 -1.71
C ARG A 136 -4.71 -11.90 -3.00
N VAL A 137 -5.33 -10.74 -2.92
CA VAL A 137 -5.66 -9.87 -4.07
C VAL A 137 -5.14 -8.48 -3.80
N MET A 138 -4.44 -7.88 -4.77
CA MET A 138 -3.95 -6.51 -4.69
C MET A 138 -4.38 -5.69 -5.89
N ARG A 139 -4.88 -4.49 -5.61
CA ARG A 139 -5.26 -3.49 -6.60
C ARG A 139 -4.35 -2.27 -6.53
N PRO A 140 -3.67 -1.87 -7.61
CA PRO A 140 -2.76 -0.73 -7.58
C PRO A 140 -3.52 0.58 -7.34
N VAL A 141 -2.92 1.48 -6.56
CA VAL A 141 -3.40 2.84 -6.34
C VAL A 141 -2.41 3.78 -7.01
N MET A 142 -2.83 4.36 -8.13
CA MET A 142 -2.05 5.37 -8.88
C MET A 142 -2.45 6.77 -8.42
N THR A 143 -1.50 7.69 -8.34
CA THR A 143 -1.78 9.09 -8.00
C THR A 143 -2.42 9.84 -9.16
N GLY A 144 -3.54 10.52 -8.90
CA GLY A 144 -4.11 11.54 -9.79
C GLY A 144 -3.90 12.95 -9.21
N LYS A 145 -4.37 13.98 -9.93
CA LYS A 145 -4.27 15.40 -9.50
C LYS A 145 -4.75 15.65 -8.06
N LEU A 146 -5.92 15.08 -7.71
CA LEU A 146 -6.50 15.21 -6.36
C LEU A 146 -5.54 14.70 -5.27
N CYS A 147 -4.82 13.62 -5.54
CA CYS A 147 -3.91 13.01 -4.58
C CYS A 147 -2.75 13.95 -4.23
N LEU A 148 -2.31 14.77 -5.19
CA LEU A 148 -1.14 15.63 -5.04
C LEU A 148 -1.34 16.78 -4.06
N ALA A 149 -2.59 17.09 -3.69
CA ALA A 149 -2.90 18.06 -2.63
C ALA A 149 -2.28 17.70 -1.27
N CYS A 150 -2.06 16.41 -1.01
CA CYS A 150 -1.43 15.92 0.23
C CYS A 150 -0.24 14.97 0.00
N HIS A 151 -0.05 14.46 -1.23
CA HIS A 151 1.01 13.52 -1.57
C HIS A 151 2.05 14.12 -2.54
N GLY A 152 1.84 15.34 -3.04
CA GLY A 152 2.75 16.00 -3.97
C GLY A 152 4.12 16.37 -3.39
N GLN A 153 4.92 17.07 -4.18
CA GLN A 153 6.20 17.65 -3.74
C GLN A 153 5.99 18.48 -2.46
N VAL A 154 6.80 18.24 -1.43
CA VAL A 154 6.66 18.90 -0.11
C VAL A 154 6.67 20.43 -0.23
N SER A 155 7.53 20.95 -1.11
CA SER A 155 7.64 22.38 -1.43
C SER A 155 6.38 22.97 -2.08
N SER A 156 5.55 22.13 -2.70
CA SER A 156 4.32 22.52 -3.39
C SER A 156 3.07 22.30 -2.54
N LEU A 157 3.18 21.67 -1.36
CA LEU A 157 2.05 21.50 -0.45
C LEU A 157 1.69 22.84 0.20
N ASP A 158 0.41 23.01 0.50
CA ASP A 158 -0.05 24.14 1.31
C ASP A 158 0.58 24.07 2.72
N PRO A 159 1.00 25.21 3.32
CA PRO A 159 1.56 25.21 4.68
C PRO A 159 0.67 24.55 5.73
N ALA A 160 -0.66 24.73 5.66
CA ALA A 160 -1.61 24.10 6.58
C ALA A 160 -1.68 22.58 6.37
N VAL A 161 -1.52 22.11 5.14
CA VAL A 161 -1.39 20.66 4.86
C VAL A 161 -0.13 20.11 5.49
N ARG A 162 1.01 20.77 5.33
CA ARG A 162 2.27 20.32 5.95
C ARG A 162 2.17 20.26 7.47
N ALA A 163 1.58 21.28 8.08
CA ALA A 163 1.38 21.32 9.53
C ALA A 163 0.49 20.16 10.01
N ALA A 164 -0.66 19.96 9.37
CA ALA A 164 -1.59 18.88 9.71
C ALA A 164 -0.99 17.48 9.47
N LEU A 165 -0.16 17.31 8.45
CA LEU A 165 0.58 16.07 8.22
C LEU A 165 1.62 15.82 9.31
N ALA A 166 2.41 16.83 9.69
CA ALA A 166 3.42 16.71 10.73
C ALA A 166 2.81 16.37 12.10
N GLU A 167 1.66 16.97 12.42
CA GLU A 167 0.92 16.70 13.66
C GLU A 167 0.37 15.27 13.70
N ARG A 168 -0.34 14.85 12.64
CA ARG A 168 -1.03 13.54 12.61
C ARG A 168 -0.11 12.38 12.25
N TYR A 169 0.97 12.65 11.53
CA TYR A 169 1.91 11.65 11.02
C TYR A 169 3.36 12.13 11.14
N PRO A 170 3.94 12.12 12.36
CA PRO A 170 5.32 12.58 12.57
C PRO A 170 6.38 11.78 11.77
N ALA A 171 6.05 10.55 11.37
CA ALA A 171 6.91 9.69 10.56
C ALA A 171 6.44 9.58 9.09
N ASP A 172 5.64 10.53 8.59
CA ASP A 172 5.11 10.50 7.22
C ASP A 172 6.24 10.45 6.18
N ARG A 173 6.17 9.48 5.28
CA ARG A 173 7.03 9.41 4.09
C ARG A 173 6.25 9.56 2.79
N ALA A 174 4.93 9.69 2.86
CA ALA A 174 4.06 9.64 1.69
C ALA A 174 3.92 10.97 0.95
N THR A 175 5.01 11.71 0.76
CA THR A 175 5.04 12.93 -0.04
C THR A 175 6.02 12.75 -1.20
N GLY A 176 6.11 13.77 -2.06
CA GLY A 176 7.01 13.77 -3.21
C GLY A 176 6.53 12.94 -4.38
N TYR A 177 5.23 12.66 -4.47
CA TYR A 177 4.64 11.97 -5.61
C TYR A 177 4.33 12.96 -6.75
N ARG A 178 4.31 12.44 -7.96
CA ARG A 178 3.83 13.09 -9.18
C ARG A 178 2.54 12.41 -9.65
N GLU A 179 1.84 13.01 -10.60
CA GLU A 179 0.69 12.36 -11.24
C GLU A 179 1.15 11.11 -12.00
N GLY A 180 0.45 9.99 -11.85
CA GLY A 180 0.79 8.71 -12.46
C GLY A 180 1.78 7.85 -11.67
N ASP A 181 2.27 8.30 -10.51
CA ASP A 181 3.12 7.48 -9.64
C ASP A 181 2.30 6.37 -8.95
N LEU A 182 2.98 5.26 -8.62
CA LEU A 182 2.42 4.22 -7.77
C LEU A 182 2.43 4.66 -6.30
N ARG A 183 1.26 5.00 -5.77
CA ARG A 183 1.09 5.35 -4.35
C ARG A 183 1.19 4.14 -3.44
N GLY A 184 0.69 2.99 -3.90
CA GLY A 184 0.51 1.80 -3.08
C GLY A 184 -0.57 0.88 -3.65
N ALA A 185 -1.28 0.19 -2.77
CA ALA A 185 -2.33 -0.75 -3.14
C ALA A 185 -3.49 -0.80 -2.13
N VAL A 186 -4.64 -1.27 -2.58
CA VAL A 186 -5.60 -1.96 -1.72
C VAL A 186 -5.22 -3.44 -1.71
N SER A 187 -5.08 -4.02 -0.54
CA SER A 187 -4.70 -5.43 -0.32
C SER A 187 -5.84 -6.14 0.39
N VAL A 188 -6.28 -7.26 -0.16
CA VAL A 188 -7.32 -8.12 0.41
C VAL A 188 -6.74 -9.51 0.62
N THR A 189 -6.95 -10.05 1.81
CA THR A 189 -6.68 -11.46 2.13
C THR A 189 -8.01 -12.13 2.40
N VAL A 190 -8.22 -13.32 1.84
CA VAL A 190 -9.37 -14.18 2.13
C VAL A 190 -8.85 -15.47 2.74
N VAL A 191 -9.34 -15.77 3.94
CA VAL A 191 -9.24 -17.11 4.52
C VAL A 191 -10.46 -17.89 4.04
N PRO A 192 -10.29 -18.94 3.23
CA PRO A 192 -11.40 -19.73 2.70
C PRO A 192 -12.19 -20.46 3.78
#